data_AF-S8CIE9-F1
#
_entry.id   AF-S8CIE9-F1
#
_cell.length_a   1.000
_cell.length_b   1.000
_cell.length_c   1.000
_cell.angle_alpha   90.00
_cell.angle_beta   90.00
_cell.angle_gamma   90.00
#
_symmetry.space_group_name_H-M   'P 1'
#
loop_
_entity.id
_entity.type
_entity.pdbx_description
1 polymer ?
#
loop_
_entity_poly.entity_id
_entity_poly.type
_entity_poly.pdbx_seq_one_letter_code
_entity_poly.pdbx_strand_id
1 'polypeptide(L)' 'LHVYKNLLQQYAQKKALGLPIYSSETEGPPHAPRFRSKVCVDGKTFGTQEFFSTLKEAEQAVAKVAYHALSLD' A
#
# COMPACT_ATOMS: atom_id res chain seq x y z
N LEU A 1 -1.12 7.55 12.28
CA LEU A 1 -2.49 7.09 12.01
C LEU A 1 -2.49 6.20 10.75
N HIS A 2 -2.57 4.88 10.90
CA HIS A 2 -2.60 3.90 9.79
C HIS A 2 -4.00 3.76 9.17
N VAL A 3 -4.64 4.89 8.87
CA VAL A 3 -6.06 4.93 8.48
C VAL A 3 -6.34 4.06 7.24
N TYR A 4 -5.55 4.19 6.18
CA TYR A 4 -5.81 3.47 4.94
C TYR A 4 -5.47 1.99 4.99
N LYS A 5 -4.46 1.57 5.77
CA LYS A 5 -4.17 0.14 5.97
C LYS A 5 -5.35 -0.59 6.60
N ASN A 6 -5.94 0.01 7.66
CA ASN A 6 -7.11 -0.55 8.33
C ASN A 6 -8.34 -0.54 7.42
N LEU A 7 -8.60 0.56 6.72
CA LEU A 7 -9.73 0.65 5.77
C LEU A 7 -9.62 -0.39 4.66
N LEU A 8 -8.43 -0.58 4.09
CA LEU A 8 -8.19 -1.59 3.05
C LEU A 8 -8.39 -3.00 3.58
N GLN A 9 -7.92 -3.29 4.80
CA GLN A 9 -8.12 -4.59 5.44
C GLN A 9 -9.61 -4.86 5.70
N GLN A 10 -10.34 -3.89 6.25
CA GLN A 10 -11.78 -4.01 6.48
C GLN A 10 -12.56 -4.17 5.18
N TYR A 11 -12.17 -3.44 4.12
CA TYR A 11 -12.75 -3.59 2.79
C TYR A 11 -12.56 -5.01 2.26
N ALA A 12 -11.32 -5.53 2.29
CA ALA A 12 -11.00 -6.87 1.82
C ALA A 12 -11.81 -7.94 2.59
N GLN A 13 -11.86 -7.84 3.91
CA GLN A 13 -12.66 -8.74 4.75
C GLN A 13 -14.15 -8.67 4.43
N LYS A 14 -14.73 -7.46 4.31
CA LYS A 14 -16.15 -7.26 4.01
C LYS A 14 -16.55 -7.83 2.64
N LYS A 15 -15.63 -7.80 1.68
CA LYS A 15 -15.81 -8.32 0.32
C LYS A 15 -15.39 -9.79 0.17
N ALA A 16 -15.01 -10.46 1.26
CA ALA A 16 -14.46 -11.82 1.27
C ALA A 16 -13.24 -12.01 0.34
N LEU A 17 -12.45 -10.94 0.16
CA LEU A 17 -11.20 -10.97 -0.57
C LEU A 17 -10.05 -11.48 0.32
N GLY A 18 -8.99 -11.97 -0.30
CA GLY A 18 -7.74 -12.27 0.41
C GLY A 18 -7.18 -11.05 1.14
N LEU A 19 -6.46 -11.29 2.24
CA LEU A 19 -5.84 -10.21 3.03
C LEU A 19 -4.83 -9.41 2.17
N PRO A 20 -4.75 -8.08 2.33
CA PRO A 20 -3.79 -7.27 1.58
C PRO A 20 -2.35 -7.68 1.86
N ILE A 21 -1.59 -8.00 0.80
CA ILE A 21 -0.18 -8.39 0.88
C ILE A 21 0.67 -7.19 0.50
N TYR A 22 1.49 -6.70 1.42
CA TYR A 22 2.39 -5.58 1.17
C TYR A 22 3.78 -6.07 0.77
N SER A 23 4.37 -5.38 -0.20
CA SER A 23 5.77 -5.55 -0.59
C SER A 23 6.39 -4.16 -0.72
N SER A 24 7.64 -4.00 -0.30
CA SER A 24 8.32 -2.72 -0.33
C SER A 24 9.72 -2.86 -0.90
N GLU A 25 10.09 -1.87 -1.69
CA GLU A 25 11.38 -1.72 -2.34
C GLU A 25 12.07 -0.51 -1.71
N THR A 26 13.34 -0.66 -1.36
CA THR A 26 14.16 0.42 -0.81
C THR A 26 15.30 0.70 -1.77
N GLU A 27 15.49 1.96 -2.11
CA GLU A 27 16.51 2.42 -3.04
C GLU A 27 17.25 3.63 -2.49
N GLY A 28 18.46 3.89 -2.98
CA GLY A 28 19.25 5.06 -2.62
C GLY A 28 20.38 4.76 -1.62
N PRO A 29 21.20 5.78 -1.31
CA PRO A 29 22.38 5.61 -0.47
C PRO A 29 21.99 5.38 1.00
N PRO A 30 22.89 4.80 1.82
CA PRO A 30 22.61 4.50 3.23
C PRO A 30 22.16 5.71 4.07
N HIS A 31 22.56 6.92 3.68
CA HIS A 31 22.21 8.17 4.38
C HIS A 31 20.94 8.85 3.85
N ALA A 32 20.36 8.36 2.75
CA ALA A 32 19.12 8.89 2.17
C ALA A 32 18.30 7.76 1.48
N PRO A 33 17.78 6.80 2.26
CA PRO A 33 16.96 5.73 1.72
C PRO A 33 15.61 6.29 1.23
N ARG A 34 15.15 5.73 0.12
CA ARG A 34 13.87 6.01 -0.52
C ARG A 34 13.07 4.72 -0.59
N PHE A 35 11.81 4.80 -0.22
CA PHE A 35 10.92 3.64 -0.10
C PHE A 35 9.80 3.74 -1.11
N ARG A 36 9.51 2.62 -1.77
CA ARG A 36 8.32 2.45 -2.59
C ARG A 36 7.59 1.20 -2.11
N SER A 37 6.26 1.26 -2.07
CA SER A 37 5.46 0.11 -1.62
C SER A 37 4.43 -0.27 -2.67
N LYS A 38 4.14 -1.58 -2.67
CA LYS A 38 3.12 -2.24 -3.46
C LYS A 38 2.18 -2.99 -2.51
N VAL A 39 0.91 -3.07 -2.86
CA VAL A 39 -0.06 -3.90 -2.15
C VAL A 39 -0.84 -4.75 -3.14
N CYS A 40 -0.95 -6.04 -2.88
CA CYS A 40 -1.78 -6.96 -3.64
C CYS A 40 -3.05 -7.26 -2.86
N VAL A 41 -4.21 -7.05 -3.47
CA VAL A 41 -5.53 -7.37 -2.92
C VAL A 41 -6.29 -8.12 -4.00
N ASP A 42 -6.72 -9.34 -3.70
CA ASP A 42 -7.49 -10.18 -4.64
C ASP A 42 -6.80 -10.38 -6.01
N GLY A 43 -5.48 -10.60 -6.00
CA GLY A 43 -4.68 -10.74 -7.23
C GLY A 43 -4.43 -9.42 -7.98
N LYS A 44 -5.08 -8.31 -7.61
CA LYS A 44 -4.80 -6.97 -8.15
C LYS A 44 -3.66 -6.34 -7.36
N THR A 45 -2.59 -5.95 -8.06
CA THR A 45 -1.43 -5.26 -7.45
C THR A 45 -1.48 -3.77 -7.72
N PHE A 46 -1.38 -2.98 -6.66
CA PHE A 46 -1.32 -1.52 -6.68
C PHE A 46 0.05 -1.07 -6.20
N GLY A 47 0.56 0.02 -6.76
CA GLY A 47 1.86 0.60 -6.40
C GLY A 47 1.82 2.11 -6.39
N THR A 48 2.74 2.72 -5.63
CA THR A 48 2.95 4.17 -5.68
C THR A 48 3.93 4.53 -6.81
N GLN A 49 3.68 5.62 -7.52
CA GLN A 49 4.64 6.15 -8.50
C GLN A 49 5.78 6.91 -7.81
N GLU A 50 5.48 7.53 -6.67
CA GLU A 50 6.42 8.31 -5.89
C GLU A 50 7.24 7.44 -4.93
N PHE A 51 8.43 7.95 -4.60
CA PHE A 51 9.26 7.46 -3.51
C PHE A 51 9.02 8.28 -2.24
N PHE A 52 9.10 7.62 -1.09
CA PHE A 52 8.90 8.23 0.21
C PHE A 52 10.15 8.12 1.07
N SER A 53 10.28 9.01 2.05
CA SER A 53 11.42 9.02 2.97
C SER A 53 11.34 7.92 4.02
N THR A 54 10.16 7.35 4.24
CA THR A 54 9.95 6.25 5.19
C THR A 54 9.08 5.14 4.62
N LEU A 55 9.35 3.89 5.04
CA LEU A 55 8.52 2.74 4.69
C LEU A 55 7.05 2.96 5.06
N LYS A 56 6.80 3.53 6.23
CA LYS A 56 5.44 3.78 6.75
C LYS A 56 4.64 4.71 5.84
N GLU A 57 5.25 5.76 5.30
CA GLU A 57 4.61 6.66 4.34
C GLU A 57 4.30 5.93 3.03
N ALA A 58 5.27 5.18 2.50
CA ALA A 58 5.08 4.40 1.27
C ALA A 58 3.93 3.40 1.40
N GLU A 59 3.87 2.65 2.51
CA GLU A 59 2.80 1.68 2.72
C GLU A 59 1.44 2.35 2.94
N GLN A 60 1.39 3.50 3.61
CA GLN A 60 0.15 4.25 3.80
C GLN A 60 -0.36 4.82 2.47
N ALA A 61 0.55 5.33 1.63
CA ALA A 61 0.22 5.86 0.31
C ALA A 61 -0.30 4.77 -0.62
N VAL A 62 0.34 3.59 -0.66
CA VAL A 62 -0.15 2.49 -1.50
C VAL A 62 -1.49 1.95 -1.02
N ALA A 63 -1.70 1.88 0.31
CA ALA A 63 -2.98 1.47 0.87
C ALA A 63 -4.10 2.44 0.48
N LYS A 64 -3.81 3.74 0.44
CA LYS A 64 -4.75 4.77 -0.02
C LYS A 64 -5.11 4.55 -1.50
N VAL A 65 -4.11 4.37 -2.36
CA VAL A 65 -4.33 4.11 -3.81
C VAL A 65 -5.19 2.88 -4.02
N ALA A 66 -4.85 1.76 -3.38
CA ALA A 66 -5.61 0.52 -3.49
C ALA A 66 -7.05 0.67 -2.97
N TYR A 67 -7.22 1.31 -1.80
CA TYR A 67 -8.56 1.52 -1.24
C TYR A 67 -9.43 2.35 -2.16
N HIS A 68 -8.91 3.46 -2.70
CA HIS A 68 -9.67 4.28 -3.64
C HIS A 68 -10.02 3.51 -4.90
N ALA A 69 -9.05 2.83 -5.52
CA ALA A 69 -9.27 2.05 -6.74
C ALA A 69 -10.33 0.95 -6.54
N LEU A 70 -10.27 0.21 -5.43
CA LEU A 70 -11.24 -0.84 -5.10
C LEU A 70 -12.60 -0.29 -4.65
N SER A 71 -12.66 0.93 -4.11
CA SER A 71 -13.91 1.58 -3.71
C SER A 71 -14.66 2.23 -4.87
N LEU A 72 -13.97 2.47 -5.99
CA LEU A 72 -14.51 3.01 -7.23
C LEU A 72 -15.07 1.91 -8.17
N ASP A 73 -14.71 0.64 -7.92
CA ASP A 73 -15.28 -0.57 -8.53
C ASP A 73 -16.60 -0.97 -7.81
#